data_AF-A0A1I3B3G5-F1
#
_entry.id   AF-A0A1I3B3G5-F1
#
_cell.length_a   1.000
_cell.length_b   1.000
_cell.length_c   1.000
_cell.angle_alpha   90.00
_cell.angle_beta   90.00
_cell.angle_gamma   90.00
#
_symmetry.space_group_name_H-M   'P 1'
#
loop_
_entity.id
_entity.type
_entity.pdbx_description
1 polymer ?
#
loop_
_entity_poly.entity_id
_entity_poly.type
_entity_poly.pdbx_seq_one_letter_code
_entity_poly.pdbx_strand_id
1 'polypeptide(L)'
;MFETIKQKNRTGPVPRRTDLETTLCEAIRSKTRIRLHYKNEGHFRTFEPYIIYESAGRILVAGVQIKDDSRTLSTSGWREFEVDWVNTILRIRETFRPDPEFSPFKAKFGTNVICVVDRI
;
A
#
# COMPACT_ATOMS: atom_id res chain seq x y z
N MET A 1 -8.82 24.33 -16.67
CA MET A 1 -9.80 23.29 -17.04
C MET A 1 -9.04 21.97 -16.98
N PHE A 2 -9.28 21.13 -15.97
CA PHE A 2 -8.59 19.85 -15.84
C PHE A 2 -9.51 18.76 -16.38
N GLU A 3 -9.09 18.10 -17.46
CA GLU A 3 -9.83 16.97 -18.04
C GLU A 3 -9.63 15.72 -17.18
N THR A 4 -10.72 15.24 -16.59
CA THR A 4 -10.76 13.99 -15.85
C THR A 4 -10.76 12.83 -16.83
N ILE A 5 -9.59 12.23 -17.11
CA ILE A 5 -9.51 10.99 -17.86
C ILE A 5 -10.02 9.85 -16.97
N LYS A 6 -11.28 9.43 -17.16
CA LYS A 6 -11.79 8.17 -16.59
C LYS A 6 -10.95 7.02 -17.15
N GLN A 7 -10.16 6.35 -16.32
CA GLN A 7 -9.44 5.15 -16.76
C GLN A 7 -10.46 4.09 -17.22
N LYS A 8 -10.36 3.75 -18.51
CA LYS A 8 -11.08 2.69 -19.21
C LYS A 8 -10.78 1.34 -18.53
N ASN A 9 -11.79 0.51 -18.32
CA ASN A 9 -11.68 -0.84 -17.74
C ASN A 9 -10.48 -1.60 -18.34
N ARG A 10 -9.48 -1.92 -17.52
CA ARG A 10 -8.24 -2.60 -17.94
C ARG A 10 -8.49 -4.10 -18.01
N THR A 11 -8.48 -4.69 -19.21
CA THR A 11 -8.79 -6.11 -19.50
C THR A 11 -7.58 -6.93 -19.98
N GLY A 12 -6.37 -6.65 -19.48
CA GLY A 12 -5.17 -7.42 -19.79
C GLY A 12 -4.26 -7.62 -18.57
N PRO A 13 -3.25 -8.52 -18.64
CA PRO A 13 -2.25 -8.66 -17.58
C PRO A 13 -1.57 -7.31 -17.37
N VAL A 14 -1.72 -6.73 -16.17
CA VAL A 14 -1.04 -5.47 -15.85
C VAL A 14 0.44 -5.79 -15.66
N PRO A 15 1.36 -5.07 -16.34
CA PRO A 15 2.78 -5.25 -16.11
C PRO A 15 3.12 -4.96 -14.65
N ARG A 16 3.89 -5.86 -14.03
CA ARG A 16 4.32 -5.74 -12.64
C ARG A 16 5.03 -4.41 -12.41
N ARG A 17 4.57 -3.66 -11.40
CA ARG A 17 5.10 -2.34 -11.04
C ARG A 17 6.25 -2.40 -10.04
N THR A 18 7.40 -2.89 -10.51
CA THR A 18 8.62 -3.03 -9.71
C THR A 18 9.14 -1.69 -9.15
N ASP A 19 8.85 -0.57 -9.82
CA ASP A 19 9.12 0.80 -9.36
C ASP A 19 8.40 1.10 -8.03
N LEU A 20 7.11 0.78 -7.95
CA LEU A 20 6.32 0.99 -6.74
C LEU A 20 6.67 -0.02 -5.67
N GLU A 21 6.91 -1.27 -6.04
CA GLU A 21 7.35 -2.28 -5.08
C GLU A 21 8.64 -1.85 -4.38
N THR A 22 9.61 -1.32 -5.14
CA THR A 22 10.86 -0.77 -4.60
C THR A 22 10.58 0.40 -3.65
N THR A 23 9.75 1.36 -4.07
CA THR A 23 9.38 2.53 -3.25
C THR A 23 8.67 2.12 -1.96
N LEU A 24 7.75 1.16 -2.03
CA LEU A 24 7.04 0.60 -0.89
C LEU A 24 8.00 -0.17 0.03
N CYS A 25 8.92 -0.96 -0.53
CA CYS A 25 9.94 -1.66 0.23
C CYS A 25 10.82 -0.71 1.03
N GLU A 26 11.25 0.40 0.43
CA GLU A 26 12.02 1.43 1.12
C GLU A 26 11.21 2.04 2.27
N ALA A 27 9.93 2.36 2.05
CA ALA A 27 9.05 2.87 3.09
C ALA A 27 8.85 1.85 4.24
N ILE A 28 8.69 0.57 3.92
CA ILE A 28 8.59 -0.54 4.88
C ILE A 28 9.85 -0.64 5.73
N ARG A 29 11.03 -0.72 5.11
CA ARG A 29 12.33 -0.87 5.80
C ARG A 29 12.64 0.33 6.68
N SER A 30 12.33 1.53 6.20
CA SER A 30 12.52 2.78 6.95
C SER A 30 11.37 3.10 7.90
N LYS A 31 10.36 2.22 8.02
CA LYS A 31 9.14 2.41 8.82
C LYS A 31 8.52 3.79 8.60
N THR A 32 8.56 4.26 7.36
CA THR A 32 8.07 5.58 6.96
C THR A 32 6.62 5.49 6.54
N ARG A 33 5.77 6.34 7.10
CA ARG A 33 4.39 6.50 6.62
C ARG A 33 4.41 7.03 5.19
N ILE A 34 3.41 6.62 4.43
CA ILE A 34 3.19 7.10 3.08
C ILE A 34 1.80 7.70 2.95
N ARG A 35 1.65 8.59 1.99
CA ARG A 35 0.36 8.93 1.41
C ARG A 35 0.28 8.29 0.05
N LEU A 36 -0.78 7.52 -0.20
CA LEU A 36 -0.99 6.87 -1.48
C LEU A 36 -2.28 7.34 -2.13
N HIS A 37 -2.26 7.39 -3.45
CA HIS A 37 -3.43 7.61 -4.29
C HIS A 37 -3.81 6.29 -4.94
N TYR A 38 -5.01 5.80 -4.64
CA TYR A 38 -5.47 4.47 -5.05
C TYR A 38 -6.58 4.57 -6.10
N LYS A 39 -6.44 3.86 -7.22
CA LYS A 39 -7.36 3.95 -8.36
C LYS A 39 -7.63 5.41 -8.76
N ASN A 40 -8.81 5.69 -9.28
CA ASN A 40 -9.23 7.04 -9.64
C ASN A 40 -9.86 7.79 -8.45
N GLU A 41 -9.41 7.54 -7.22
CA GLU A 41 -9.92 8.27 -6.05
C GLU A 41 -9.58 9.77 -6.18
N GLY A 42 -10.31 10.65 -5.50
CA GLY A 42 -10.01 12.10 -5.52
C GLY A 42 -9.09 12.55 -4.39
N HIS A 43 -8.59 11.63 -3.57
CA HIS A 43 -7.98 11.90 -2.27
C HIS A 43 -6.82 10.94 -1.98
N PHE A 44 -5.97 11.33 -1.03
CA PHE A 44 -4.89 10.48 -0.55
C PHE A 44 -5.34 9.69 0.69
N ARG A 45 -4.73 8.52 0.87
CA ARG A 45 -4.84 7.70 2.07
C ARG A 45 -3.50 7.74 2.80
N THR A 46 -3.51 8.01 4.10
CA THR A 46 -2.31 7.90 4.94
C THR A 46 -2.18 6.47 5.43
N PHE A 47 -1.04 5.85 5.18
CA PHE A 47 -0.85 4.41 5.33
C PHE A 47 0.53 4.09 5.91
N GLU A 48 0.53 3.11 6.81
CA GLU A 48 1.73 2.48 7.38
C GLU A 48 1.91 1.15 6.67
N PRO A 49 2.85 1.04 5.70
CA PRO A 49 3.03 -0.20 4.95
C PRO A 49 3.83 -1.23 5.78
N TYR A 50 3.34 -2.47 5.87
CA TYR A 50 3.98 -3.52 6.66
C TYR A 50 4.57 -4.64 5.81
N ILE A 51 3.92 -5.00 4.70
CA ILE A 51 4.32 -6.17 3.91
C ILE A 51 3.86 -6.05 2.47
N ILE A 52 4.72 -6.45 1.53
CA ILE A 52 4.40 -6.68 0.12
C ILE A 52 4.47 -8.18 -0.11
N TYR A 53 3.44 -8.73 -0.74
CA TYR A 53 3.35 -10.16 -1.02
C TYR A 53 2.52 -10.39 -2.28
N GLU A 54 2.72 -11.55 -2.90
CA GLU A 54 1.89 -12.01 -4.01
C GLU A 54 0.79 -12.93 -3.50
N SER A 55 -0.44 -12.70 -3.98
CA SER A 55 -1.58 -13.59 -3.75
C SER A 55 -2.47 -13.65 -4.99
N ALA A 56 -2.80 -14.86 -5.43
CA ALA A 56 -3.63 -15.11 -6.61
C ALA A 56 -3.18 -14.33 -7.87
N GLY A 57 -1.86 -14.24 -8.09
CA GLY A 57 -1.26 -13.54 -9.24
C GLY A 57 -1.29 -12.02 -9.15
N ARG A 58 -1.59 -11.45 -7.97
CA ARG A 58 -1.62 -10.00 -7.72
C ARG A 58 -0.58 -9.64 -6.68
N ILE A 59 0.07 -8.50 -6.88
CA ILE A 59 0.98 -7.93 -5.88
C ILE A 59 0.17 -7.03 -4.94
N LEU A 60 0.18 -7.35 -3.66
CA LEU A 60 -0.53 -6.65 -2.61
C LEU A 60 0.44 -6.01 -1.64
N VAL A 61 0.09 -4.81 -1.16
CA VAL A 61 0.68 -4.22 0.04
C VAL A 61 -0.35 -4.21 1.16
N ALA A 62 0.00 -4.78 2.31
CA ALA A 62 -0.82 -4.77 3.52
C ALA A 62 -0.16 -3.92 4.62
N GLY A 63 -1.00 -3.30 5.44
CA GLY A 63 -0.58 -2.35 6.46
C GLY A 63 -1.76 -1.68 7.15
N VAL A 64 -1.47 -0.64 7.93
CA VAL A 64 -2.50 0.10 8.67
C VAL A 64 -2.80 1.41 7.96
N GLN A 65 -4.04 1.59 7.52
CA GLN A 65 -4.51 2.90 7.08
C GLN A 65 -4.80 3.73 8.33
N ILE A 66 -4.15 4.88 8.47
CA ILE A 66 -4.31 5.78 9.61
C ILE A 66 -5.41 6.79 9.34
N LYS A 67 -5.47 7.30 8.10
CA LYS A 67 -6.46 8.29 7.70
C LYS A 67 -6.88 8.10 6.26
N ASP A 68 -8.18 8.32 6.04
CA ASP A 68 -8.78 8.48 4.71
C ASP A 68 -9.24 9.93 4.57
N ASP A 69 -8.57 10.72 3.72
CA ASP A 69 -8.89 12.15 3.58
C ASP A 69 -10.29 12.39 2.97
N SER A 70 -10.98 11.36 2.46
CA SER A 70 -12.39 11.48 2.05
C SER A 70 -13.40 11.40 3.19
N ARG A 71 -12.98 10.99 4.38
CA ARG A 71 -13.87 10.77 5.53
C ARG A 71 -13.38 11.53 6.74
N THR A 72 -14.20 12.47 7.21
CA THR A 72 -13.93 13.28 8.41
C THR A 72 -13.70 12.44 9.67
N LEU A 73 -14.28 11.23 9.74
CA LEU A 73 -14.20 10.29 10.87
C LEU A 73 -13.65 8.92 10.42
N SER A 74 -12.57 8.90 9.63
CA SER A 74 -11.94 7.62 9.29
C SER A 74 -11.28 6.98 10.52
N THR A 75 -11.69 5.77 10.88
CA THR A 75 -10.96 4.96 11.87
C THR A 75 -9.73 4.32 11.25
N SER A 76 -8.67 4.20 12.06
CA SER A 76 -7.48 3.45 11.65
C SER A 76 -7.80 1.96 11.55
N GLY A 77 -7.14 1.26 10.64
CA GLY A 77 -7.33 -0.18 10.51
C GLY A 77 -6.52 -0.84 9.40
N TRP A 78 -6.40 -2.15 9.50
CA TRP A 78 -5.72 -2.98 8.51
C TRP A 78 -6.41 -2.88 7.15
N ARG A 79 -5.61 -2.59 6.12
CA ARG A 79 -6.03 -2.52 4.72
C ARG A 79 -4.99 -3.15 3.81
N GLU A 80 -5.46 -3.56 2.64
CA GLU A 80 -4.65 -4.13 1.57
C GLU A 80 -4.94 -3.37 0.29
N PHE A 81 -3.89 -3.06 -0.46
CA PHE A 81 -3.98 -2.37 -1.74
C PHE A 81 -3.26 -3.19 -2.81
N GLU A 82 -3.89 -3.33 -3.98
CA GLU A 82 -3.21 -3.87 -5.17
C GLU A 82 -2.20 -2.84 -5.67
N VAL A 83 -0.92 -3.22 -5.74
CA VAL A 83 0.17 -2.31 -6.10
C VAL A 83 -0.05 -1.72 -7.50
N ASP A 84 -0.60 -2.53 -8.42
CA ASP A 84 -0.93 -2.12 -9.78
C ASP A 84 -2.01 -1.03 -9.87
N TRP A 85 -2.78 -0.83 -8.79
CA TRP A 85 -3.83 0.19 -8.69
C TRP A 85 -3.39 1.42 -7.88
N VAL A 86 -2.18 1.43 -7.34
CA VAL A 86 -1.59 2.63 -6.73
C VAL A 86 -1.07 3.53 -7.85
N ASN A 87 -1.56 4.76 -7.95
CA ASN A 87 -1.07 5.70 -8.96
C ASN A 87 0.18 6.45 -8.47
N THR A 88 0.13 6.92 -7.22
CA THR A 88 1.13 7.82 -6.65
C THR A 88 1.42 7.43 -5.20
N ILE A 89 2.70 7.46 -4.82
CA ILE A 89 3.18 7.32 -3.44
C ILE A 89 3.95 8.57 -3.08
N LEU A 90 3.61 9.19 -1.95
CA LEU A 90 4.34 10.27 -1.33
C LEU A 90 4.88 9.78 0.02
N ARG A 91 6.20 9.74 0.18
CA ARG A 91 6.81 9.51 1.48
C ARG A 91 6.64 10.77 2.33
N ILE A 92 6.17 10.61 3.56
CA ILE A 92 6.07 11.72 4.51
C ILE A 92 7.13 11.56 5.60
N ARG A 93 7.40 12.62 6.37
CA ARG A 93 8.47 12.60 7.39
C ARG A 93 8.14 11.73 8.61
N GLU A 94 6.88 11.35 8.77
CA GLU A 94 6.41 10.59 9.91
C GLU A 94 6.80 9.11 9.77
N THR A 95 7.30 8.55 10.86
CA THR A 95 7.54 7.11 10.98
C THR A 95 6.44 6.45 11.78
N PHE A 96 6.35 5.13 11.70
CA PHE A 96 5.47 4.32 12.55
C PHE A 96 6.26 3.26 13.31
N ARG A 97 5.68 2.80 14.43
CA ARG A 97 6.21 1.65 15.17
C ARG A 97 5.42 0.42 14.74
N PRO A 98 6.07 -0.64 14.25
CA PRO A 98 5.37 -1.86 13.90
C PRO A 98 4.62 -2.44 15.11
N ASP A 99 3.37 -2.86 14.89
CA ASP A 99 2.58 -3.61 15.86
C ASP A 99 3.35 -4.88 16.29
N PRO A 100 3.63 -5.09 17.59
CA PRO A 100 4.35 -6.27 18.06
C PRO A 100 3.61 -7.58 17.78
N GLU A 101 2.28 -7.55 17.59
CA GLU A 101 1.46 -8.72 17.24
C GLU A 101 1.45 -9.00 15.72
N PHE A 102 2.04 -8.12 14.91
CA PHE A 102 2.19 -8.37 13.49
C PHE A 102 3.10 -9.59 13.25
N SER A 103 2.57 -10.58 12.52
CA SER A 103 3.32 -11.74 12.09
C SER A 103 3.23 -11.90 10.57
N PRO A 104 4.37 -11.84 9.85
CA PRO A 104 4.39 -12.07 8.40
C PRO A 104 4.19 -13.54 8.03
N PHE A 105 4.23 -14.45 9.01
CA PHE A 105 4.01 -15.88 8.84
C PHE A 105 2.54 -16.28 8.91
N LYS A 106 1.61 -15.31 9.02
CA LYS A 106 0.17 -15.60 8.94
C LYS A 106 -0.13 -16.19 7.57
N ALA A 107 -0.91 -17.28 7.54
CA ALA A 107 -1.23 -18.04 6.33
C ALA A 107 -1.74 -17.17 5.16
N LYS A 108 -2.43 -16.05 5.46
CA LYS A 108 -2.95 -15.13 4.45
C LYS A 108 -1.90 -14.48 3.55
N PHE A 109 -0.65 -14.36 4.00
CA PHE A 109 0.43 -13.76 3.23
C PHE A 109 1.12 -14.76 2.28
N GLY A 110 0.80 -16.05 2.40
CA GLY A 110 1.36 -17.11 1.57
C GLY A 110 2.89 -17.25 1.72
N THR A 111 3.51 -17.88 0.71
CA THR A 111 4.96 -18.10 0.65
C THR A 111 5.70 -17.00 -0.12
N ASN A 112 4.98 -16.18 -0.87
CA ASN A 112 5.57 -15.22 -1.82
C ASN A 112 5.62 -13.81 -1.22
N VAL A 113 6.35 -13.67 -0.11
CA VAL A 113 6.63 -12.36 0.50
C VAL A 113 7.77 -11.69 -0.25
N ILE A 114 7.53 -10.47 -0.73
CA ILE A 114 8.50 -9.65 -1.46
C ILE A 114 9.27 -8.74 -0.49
N CYS A 115 8.56 -8.17 0.48
CA CYS A 115 9.10 -7.22 1.44
C CYS A 115 8.32 -7.27 2.73
N VAL A 116 8.97 -7.12 3.87
CA VAL A 116 8.32 -7.14 5.19
C VAL A 116 9.01 -6.16 6.13
N VAL A 117 8.21 -5.56 7.02
CA VAL A 117 8.70 -4.67 8.07
C VAL A 117 9.46 -5.47 9.12
N ASP A 118 10.67 -5.02 9.43
CA ASP A 118 11.47 -5.62 10.49
C ASP A 118 10.94 -5.22 11.87
N ARG A 119 10.96 -6.18 12.80
CA ARG A 119 10.51 -5.96 14.20
C ARG A 119 11.57 -5.33 15.10
N ILE A 120 12.77 -5.09 14.58
CA ILE A 120 13.97 -4.64 15.32
C ILE A 120 13.93 -3.14 15.54
#